data_AF-A0A9Q3KA30-F1
#
_entry.id   AF-A0A9Q3KA30-F1
#
_cell.length_a   1.000
_cell.length_b   1.000
_cell.length_c   1.000
_cell.angle_alpha   90.00
_cell.angle_beta   90.00
_cell.angle_gamma   90.00
#
_symmetry.space_group_name_H-M   'P 1'
#
loop_
_entity.id
_entity.type
_entity.pdbx_description
1 polymer ?
#
loop_
_entity_poly.entity_id
_entity_poly.type
_entity_poly.pdbx_seq_one_letter_code
_entity_poly.pdbx_strand_id
1 'polypeptide(L)'
;MNDAFEYAKQKWDKSHKAPEFKVGVLILVSTLNFNNIQVPKKLKYSFARPFMIKALHGTNAVQVELLVELENKHPTFPVSLVKHYTSSDKELFPLRNEKPLEVPPLDQI
;
A
#
# COMPACT_ATOMS: atom_id res chain seq x y z
N MET A 1 -17.01 30.59 -15.40
CA MET A 1 -16.48 29.20 -15.45
C MET A 1 -15.37 28.94 -14.42
N ASN A 2 -14.80 29.95 -13.76
CA ASN A 2 -13.70 29.73 -12.80
C ASN A 2 -14.18 29.29 -11.39
N ASP A 3 -15.36 29.74 -10.94
CA ASP A 3 -15.88 29.44 -9.59
C ASP A 3 -16.09 27.95 -9.32
N ALA A 4 -16.56 27.17 -10.30
CA ALA A 4 -16.82 25.74 -10.09
C ALA A 4 -15.52 24.94 -9.90
N PHE A 5 -14.45 25.32 -10.62
CA PHE A 5 -13.13 24.71 -10.50
C PHE A 5 -12.48 25.05 -9.16
N GLU A 6 -12.56 26.31 -8.75
CA GLU A 6 -12.02 26.77 -7.46
C GLU A 6 -12.76 26.13 -6.27
N TYR A 7 -14.09 26.04 -6.34
CA TYR A 7 -14.89 25.36 -5.32
C TYR A 7 -14.52 23.87 -5.20
N ALA A 8 -14.36 23.17 -6.33
CA ALA A 8 -13.94 21.77 -6.34
C ALA A 8 -12.54 21.59 -5.74
N LYS A 9 -11.59 22.46 -6.10
CA LYS A 9 -10.22 22.45 -5.58
C LYS A 9 -10.20 22.69 -4.07
N GLN A 10 -10.88 23.73 -3.57
CA GLN A 10 -10.91 24.03 -2.13
C GLN A 10 -11.53 22.88 -1.31
N LYS A 11 -12.61 22.25 -1.82
CA LYS A 11 -13.23 21.09 -1.18
C LYS A 11 -12.28 19.89 -1.15
N TRP A 12 -11.53 19.67 -2.22
CA TRP A 12 -10.52 18.61 -2.30
C TRP A 12 -9.38 18.85 -1.32
N ASP A 13 -8.76 20.03 -1.36
CA ASP A 13 -7.62 20.41 -0.52
C ASP A 13 -7.99 20.38 0.98
N LYS A 14 -9.24 20.72 1.33
CA LYS A 14 -9.74 20.63 2.72
C LYS A 14 -9.85 19.20 3.24
N SER A 15 -10.17 18.25 2.37
CA SER A 15 -10.41 16.85 2.76
C SER A 15 -9.17 15.97 2.58
N HIS A 16 -8.29 16.30 1.64
CA HIS A 16 -7.15 15.48 1.27
C HIS A 16 -5.88 16.03 1.92
N LYS A 17 -5.44 15.35 2.98
CA LYS A 17 -4.10 15.54 3.53
C LYS A 17 -3.16 14.59 2.81
N ALA A 18 -2.11 15.14 2.19
CA ALA A 18 -1.04 14.33 1.64
C ALA A 18 -0.39 13.54 2.79
N PRO A 19 -0.26 12.20 2.68
CA PRO A 19 0.44 11.45 3.70
C PRO A 19 1.94 11.78 3.62
N GLU A 20 2.53 12.13 4.75
CA GLU A 20 3.98 12.31 4.84
C GLU A 20 4.66 10.95 5.00
N PHE A 21 5.48 10.58 4.02
CA PHE A 21 6.30 9.39 4.05
C PHE A 21 7.75 9.77 4.31
N LYS A 22 8.47 8.94 5.05
CA LYS A 22 9.91 9.08 5.31
C LYS A 22 10.65 7.83 4.83
N VAL A 23 11.89 8.01 4.38
CA VAL A 23 12.78 6.91 4.03
C VAL A 23 13.01 6.02 5.26
N GLY A 24 12.98 4.70 5.08
CA GLY A 24 13.12 3.73 6.17
C GLY A 24 11.82 3.36 6.90
N VAL A 25 10.68 3.98 6.55
CA VAL A 25 9.36 3.60 7.11
C VAL A 25 8.81 2.39 6.36
N LEU A 26 8.09 1.53 7.10
CA LEU A 26 7.35 0.41 6.54
C LEU A 26 6.00 0.87 5.97
N ILE A 27 5.69 0.41 4.77
CA ILE A 27 4.47 0.74 4.05
C ILE A 27 3.84 -0.48 3.41
N LEU A 28 2.53 -0.41 3.21
CA LEU A 28 1.74 -1.40 2.49
C LEU A 28 1.48 -0.88 1.07
N VAL A 29 1.77 -1.70 0.06
CA VAL A 29 1.52 -1.38 -1.35
C VAL A 29 0.22 -2.04 -1.79
N SER A 30 -0.68 -1.29 -2.41
CA SER A 30 -1.96 -1.82 -2.89
C SER A 30 -1.77 -2.75 -4.07
N THR A 31 -2.45 -3.89 -4.03
CA THR A 31 -2.40 -4.91 -5.09
C THR A 31 -3.49 -4.74 -6.14
N LEU A 32 -4.32 -3.69 -6.07
CA LEU A 32 -5.49 -3.49 -6.93
C LEU A 32 -5.15 -3.64 -8.43
N ASN A 33 -3.98 -3.18 -8.84
CA ASN A 33 -3.52 -3.19 -10.23
C ASN A 33 -2.60 -4.38 -10.58
N PHE A 34 -2.46 -5.35 -9.68
CA PHE A 34 -1.54 -6.48 -9.86
C PHE A 34 -2.26 -7.66 -10.53
N ASN A 35 -2.19 -7.73 -11.85
CA ASN A 35 -2.81 -8.81 -12.63
C ASN A 35 -2.00 -10.12 -12.63
N ASN A 36 -0.76 -10.10 -12.13
CA ASN A 36 0.14 -11.26 -12.12
C ASN A 36 -0.02 -12.16 -10.87
N ILE A 37 -0.89 -11.80 -9.94
CA ILE A 37 -1.14 -12.60 -8.75
C ILE A 37 -2.19 -13.64 -9.14
N GLN A 38 -1.81 -14.92 -9.23
CA GLN A 38 -2.66 -16.06 -9.57
C GLN A 38 -3.71 -16.42 -8.49
N VAL A 39 -4.10 -15.44 -7.66
CA VAL A 39 -5.09 -15.63 -6.60
C VAL A 39 -6.43 -15.07 -7.07
N PRO A 40 -7.55 -15.81 -6.89
CA PRO A 40 -8.88 -15.31 -7.20
C PRO A 40 -9.14 -13.93 -6.58
N LYS A 41 -9.77 -13.02 -7.33
CA LYS A 41 -9.99 -11.61 -6.92
C LYS A 41 -10.60 -11.45 -5.52
N LYS A 42 -11.41 -12.41 -5.06
CA LYS A 42 -12.05 -12.40 -3.72
C LYS A 42 -11.12 -12.84 -2.58
N LEU A 43 -10.13 -13.68 -2.87
CA LEU A 43 -9.16 -14.19 -1.89
C LEU A 43 -7.88 -13.35 -1.85
N LYS A 44 -7.72 -12.46 -2.83
CA LYS A 44 -6.57 -11.58 -2.95
C LYS A 44 -6.58 -10.50 -1.87
N TYR A 45 -5.50 -10.41 -1.10
CA TYR A 45 -5.31 -9.30 -0.16
C TYR A 45 -5.21 -7.97 -0.90
N SER A 46 -5.98 -6.97 -0.45
CA SER A 46 -5.99 -5.62 -1.05
C SER A 46 -4.65 -4.89 -0.97
N PHE A 47 -3.82 -5.28 0.00
CA PHE A 47 -2.48 -4.76 0.21
C PHE A 47 -1.49 -5.92 0.28
N ALA A 48 -0.35 -5.72 -0.35
CA ALA A 48 0.79 -6.59 -0.24
C ALA A 48 1.49 -6.34 1.10
N ARG A 49 2.45 -7.22 1.39
CA ARG A 49 3.30 -7.22 2.57
C ARG A 49 3.85 -5.82 2.92
N PRO A 50 4.26 -5.58 4.18
CA PRO A 50 5.02 -4.38 4.52
C PRO A 50 6.34 -4.36 3.76
N PHE A 51 6.63 -3.24 3.10
CA PHE A 51 7.89 -2.98 2.41
C PHE A 51 8.55 -1.73 2.97
N MET A 52 9.87 -1.65 2.86
CA MET A 52 10.64 -0.49 3.30
C MET A 52 10.76 0.54 2.17
N ILE A 53 10.57 1.82 2.52
CA ILE A 53 10.83 2.93 1.59
C ILE A 53 12.34 3.11 1.45
N LYS A 54 12.85 3.00 0.22
CA LYS A 54 14.25 3.24 -0.13
C LYS A 54 14.51 4.70 -0.50
N ALA A 55 13.61 5.31 -1.27
CA ALA A 55 13.74 6.70 -1.69
C ALA A 55 12.36 7.33 -1.92
N LEU A 56 12.31 8.65 -1.86
CA LEU A 56 11.10 9.43 -2.17
C LEU A 56 11.37 10.25 -3.44
N HIS A 57 10.48 10.13 -4.41
CA HIS A 57 10.52 10.87 -5.66
C HIS A 57 9.52 12.03 -5.56
N GLY A 58 9.99 13.15 -5.02
CA GLY A 58 9.17 14.31 -4.72
C GLY A 58 8.07 13.99 -3.70
N THR A 59 6.89 14.59 -3.89
CA THR A 59 5.73 14.42 -3.01
C THR A 59 4.79 13.30 -3.46
N ASN A 60 4.94 12.79 -4.68
CA ASN A 60 3.90 12.02 -5.35
C ASN A 60 4.25 10.54 -5.51
N ALA A 61 5.53 10.18 -5.42
CA ALA A 61 5.99 8.82 -5.68
C ALA A 61 7.01 8.33 -4.66
N VAL A 62 6.93 7.05 -4.36
CA VAL A 62 7.72 6.37 -3.34
C VAL A 62 8.42 5.20 -4.01
N GLN A 63 9.73 5.10 -3.82
CA GLN A 63 10.51 3.95 -4.26
C GLN A 63 10.67 2.97 -3.11
N VAL A 64 10.34 1.72 -3.40
CA VAL A 64 10.19 0.66 -2.43
C VAL A 64 11.15 -0.47 -2.75
N GLU A 65 11.69 -1.10 -1.72
CA GLU A 65 12.46 -2.33 -1.89
C GLU A 65 11.49 -3.50 -2.09
N LEU A 66 11.43 -4.01 -3.32
CA LEU A 66 10.59 -5.15 -3.69
C LEU A 66 11.35 -6.46 -3.45
N LEU A 67 10.66 -7.44 -2.88
CA LEU A 67 11.12 -8.82 -2.73
C LEU A 67 10.82 -9.64 -3.99
N VAL A 68 11.41 -10.83 -4.09
CA VAL A 68 11.40 -11.74 -5.26
C VAL A 68 10.04 -11.90 -5.94
N GLU A 69 8.96 -11.97 -5.17
CA GLU A 69 7.58 -12.14 -5.68
C GLU A 69 7.09 -10.97 -6.56
N LEU A 70 7.71 -9.79 -6.43
CA LEU A 70 7.36 -8.57 -7.15
C LEU A 70 8.50 -7.99 -7.99
N GLU A 71 9.60 -8.73 -8.19
CA GLU A 71 10.75 -8.27 -8.98
C GLU A 71 10.38 -7.84 -10.41
N ASN A 72 9.34 -8.44 -10.99
CA ASN A 72 8.83 -8.08 -12.32
C ASN A 72 8.04 -6.76 -12.35
N LYS A 73 7.89 -6.06 -11.22
CA LYS A 73 7.22 -4.77 -11.11
C LYS A 73 8.21 -3.65 -10.85
N HIS A 74 7.89 -2.48 -11.38
CA HIS A 74 8.68 -1.30 -11.13
C HIS A 74 8.61 -0.91 -9.64
N PRO A 75 9.74 -0.63 -8.97
CA PRO A 75 9.79 -0.38 -7.52
C PRO A 75 9.21 0.97 -7.10
N THR A 76 8.88 1.85 -8.04
CA THR A 76 8.28 3.15 -7.77
C THR A 76 6.76 3.09 -7.85
N PHE A 77 6.09 3.45 -6.76
CA PHE A 77 4.64 3.49 -6.64
C PHE A 77 4.16 4.92 -6.33
N PRO A 78 2.99 5.33 -6.84
CA PRO A 78 2.38 6.59 -6.46
C PRO A 78 1.87 6.52 -5.00
N VAL A 79 1.94 7.64 -4.28
CA VAL A 79 1.50 7.74 -2.87
C VAL A 79 0.05 7.34 -2.63
N SER A 80 -0.81 7.45 -3.66
CA SER A 80 -2.21 7.05 -3.59
C SER A 80 -2.43 5.54 -3.45
N LEU A 81 -1.46 4.73 -3.87
CA LEU A 81 -1.50 3.27 -3.78
C LEU A 81 -0.75 2.74 -2.55
N VAL A 82 -0.28 3.63 -1.68
CA VAL A 82 0.56 3.31 -0.52
C VAL A 82 -0.18 3.68 0.77
N LYS A 83 -0.03 2.85 1.80
CA LYS A 83 -0.49 3.14 3.16
C LYS A 83 0.63 2.93 4.17
N HIS A 84 0.64 3.70 5.26
CA HIS A 84 1.52 3.43 6.39
C HIS A 84 1.21 2.06 6.99
N TYR A 85 2.26 1.32 7.31
CA TYR A 85 2.14 0.10 8.08
C TYR A 85 2.09 0.43 9.57
N THR A 86 1.05 -0.06 10.25
CA THR A 86 0.95 -0.02 11.72
C THR A 86 1.18 -1.42 12.25
N SER A 87 2.19 -1.58 13.11
CA SER A 87 2.41 -2.84 13.83
C SER A 87 1.23 -3.14 14.76
N SER A 88 1.00 -4.42 15.03
CA SER A 88 -0.01 -4.81 16.01
C SER A 88 0.50 -4.53 17.43
N ASP A 89 -0.10 -3.57 18.12
CA ASP A 89 0.24 -3.29 19.51
C ASP A 89 -0.37 -4.34 20.45
N LYS A 90 0.52 -5.12 21.08
CA LYS A 90 0.12 -6.20 22.00
C LYS A 90 -0.53 -5.69 23.29
N GLU A 91 -0.19 -4.47 23.71
CA GLU A 91 -0.75 -3.84 24.91
C GLU A 91 -2.20 -3.39 24.69
N LEU A 92 -2.49 -2.80 23.53
CA LEU A 92 -3.84 -2.34 23.16
C LEU A 92 -4.75 -3.51 22.75
N PHE A 93 -4.18 -4.56 22.15
CA PHE A 93 -4.94 -5.69 21.60
C PHE A 93 -4.39 -7.04 22.08
N PRO A 94 -4.47 -7.36 23.38
CA PRO A 94 -3.86 -8.57 23.95
C PRO A 94 -4.49 -9.88 23.44
N LEU A 95 -5.74 -9.85 22.97
CA LEU A 95 -6.47 -11.02 22.47
C LEU A 95 -6.27 -11.27 20.95
N ARG A 96 -5.48 -10.44 20.27
CA ARG A 96 -5.28 -10.56 18.83
C ARG A 96 -4.30 -11.69 18.53
N ASN A 97 -4.83 -12.85 18.17
CA ASN A 97 -4.01 -13.96 17.67
C ASN A 97 -3.51 -13.64 16.26
N GLU A 98 -2.20 -13.43 16.13
CA GLU A 98 -1.51 -13.42 14.84
C GLU A 98 -1.51 -14.86 14.29
N LYS A 99 -2.60 -15.27 13.65
CA LYS A 99 -2.58 -16.52 12.88
C LYS A 99 -1.56 -16.33 11.75
N PRO A 100 -0.57 -17.23 11.61
CA PRO A 100 0.25 -17.28 10.41
C PRO A 100 -0.69 -17.33 9.20
N LEU A 101 -0.39 -16.57 8.15
CA LEU A 101 -1.14 -16.67 6.90
C LEU A 101 -0.90 -18.09 6.36
N GLU A 102 -1.85 -19.00 6.61
CA GLU A 102 -1.88 -20.30 5.94
C GLU A 102 -2.14 -20.02 4.47
N VAL A 103 -1.07 -19.99 3.69
CA VAL A 103 -1.18 -19.91 2.23
C VAL A 103 -1.76 -21.27 1.81
N PRO A 104 -2.99 -21.34 1.26
CA PRO A 104 -3.49 -22.60 0.75
C PRO A 104 -2.50 -23.12 -0.30
N PRO A 105 -2.21 -24.43 -0.34
CA PRO A 105 -1.34 -25.01 -1.36
C PRO A 105 -1.85 -24.56 -2.73
N LEU A 106 -0.98 -23.95 -3.54
CA LEU A 106 -1.25 -23.81 -4.97
C LEU A 106 -1.16 -25.21 -5.56
N ASP A 107 -2.28 -25.93 -5.56
CA ASP A 107 -2.40 -27.13 -6.36
C ASP A 107 -2.21 -26.73 -7.83
N GLN A 108 -1.20 -27.36 -8.42
CA GLN A 108 -0.79 -27.22 -9.81
C GLN A 108 -1.97 -27.53 -10.74
N ILE A 109 -2.50 -26.53 -11.44
CA ILE A 109 -3.41 -26.72 -12.58
C ILE A 109 -3.05 -25.73 -13.68
#